data_AF-A0A3A8PT89-F1
#
_entry.id   AF-A0A3A8PT89-F1
#
_cell.length_a   1.000
_cell.length_b   1.000
_cell.length_c   1.000
_cell.angle_alpha   90.00
_cell.angle_beta   90.00
_cell.angle_gamma   90.00
#
_symmetry.space_group_name_H-M   'P 1'
#
loop_
_entity.id
_entity.type
_entity.pdbx_description
1 polymer ?
#
loop_
_entity_poly.entity_id
_entity_poly.type
_entity_poly.pdbx_seq_one_letter_code
_entity_poly.pdbx_strand_id
1 'polypeptide(L)'
;MDGRVDVVVAGATKAGATLLFNQGKGTFTPFMTFPTLSPVSAVALTDFTDDGKPDVLLVEPTLDRVVVYVNTSGDPDLDTQLPGPAPR
;
A
#
# COMPACT_ATOMS: atom_id res chain seq x y z
N MET A 1 -9.32 0.16 -11.23
CA MET A 1 -9.85 -0.48 -10.01
C MET A 1 -10.52 -1.79 -10.39
N ASP A 2 -9.70 -2.81 -10.66
CA ASP A 2 -10.13 -4.17 -10.97
C ASP A 2 -10.37 -5.03 -9.70
N GLY A 3 -10.21 -4.41 -8.51
CA GLY A 3 -10.65 -4.93 -7.22
C GLY A 3 -9.66 -5.85 -6.52
N ARG A 4 -8.34 -5.65 -6.69
CA ARG A 4 -7.32 -6.57 -6.12
C ARG A 4 -6.25 -5.96 -5.20
N VAL A 5 -6.48 -4.77 -4.68
CA VAL A 5 -5.80 -4.26 -3.47
C VAL A 5 -6.84 -3.86 -2.45
N ASP A 6 -6.92 -4.60 -1.35
CA ASP A 6 -8.01 -4.40 -0.39
C ASP A 6 -7.58 -3.77 0.93
N VAL A 7 -6.29 -3.86 1.36
CA VAL A 7 -5.91 -3.33 2.68
C VAL A 7 -4.44 -2.87 2.77
N VAL A 8 -4.23 -1.61 3.18
CA VAL A 8 -2.97 -1.16 3.80
C VAL A 8 -3.17 -1.12 5.32
N VAL A 9 -2.29 -1.81 6.06
CA VAL A 9 -2.36 -1.85 7.53
C VAL A 9 -1.28 -0.95 8.13
N ALA A 10 -1.70 -0.02 8.99
CA ALA A 10 -0.80 0.79 9.80
C ALA A 10 -0.26 -0.03 11.00
N GLY A 11 1.07 -0.10 11.14
CA GLY A 11 1.69 -0.71 12.31
C GLY A 11 1.62 0.23 13.53
N ALA A 12 0.78 -0.10 14.51
CA ALA A 12 0.58 0.75 15.70
C ALA A 12 1.81 0.85 16.64
N THR A 13 2.79 -0.05 16.50
CA THR A 13 3.93 -0.17 17.45
C THR A 13 5.31 -0.25 16.81
N LYS A 14 5.39 -0.32 15.47
CA LYS A 14 6.64 -0.33 14.72
C LYS A 14 6.56 0.68 13.59
N ALA A 15 7.68 1.34 13.31
CA ALA A 15 7.80 2.24 12.18
C ALA A 15 7.56 1.45 10.88
N GLY A 16 6.41 1.67 10.24
CA GLY A 16 6.05 1.13 8.95
C GLY A 16 4.55 0.89 8.75
N ALA A 17 4.13 0.87 7.49
CA ALA A 17 2.82 0.40 7.04
C ALA A 17 3.00 -0.76 6.07
N THR A 18 2.20 -1.82 6.18
CA THR A 18 2.30 -2.99 5.30
C THR A 18 1.08 -3.08 4.39
N LEU A 19 1.34 -3.14 3.09
CA LEU A 19 0.38 -3.47 2.04
C LEU A 19 0.16 -4.98 2.04
N LEU A 20 -1.11 -5.38 2.18
CA LEU A 20 -1.54 -6.77 2.14
C LEU A 20 -2.29 -7.04 0.84
N PHE A 21 -1.88 -8.11 0.15
CA PHE A 21 -2.58 -8.60 -1.03
C PHE A 21 -3.72 -9.53 -0.61
N ASN A 22 -4.93 -9.28 -1.11
CA ASN A 22 -6.05 -10.18 -0.91
C ASN A 22 -6.01 -11.29 -1.97
N GLN A 23 -5.83 -12.52 -1.52
CA GLN A 23 -5.85 -13.72 -2.37
C GLN A 23 -7.28 -14.18 -2.71
N GLY A 24 -8.28 -13.39 -2.31
CA GLY A 24 -9.69 -13.77 -2.32
C GLY A 24 -10.06 -14.54 -1.06
N LYS A 25 -11.39 -14.66 -0.83
CA LYS A 25 -11.96 -15.39 0.32
C LYS A 25 -11.52 -14.89 1.70
N GLY A 26 -11.05 -13.64 1.79
CA GLY A 26 -10.60 -13.03 3.04
C GLY A 26 -9.19 -13.46 3.47
N THR A 27 -8.43 -14.10 2.59
CA THR A 27 -7.03 -14.47 2.85
C THR A 27 -6.12 -13.33 2.40
N PHE A 28 -5.32 -12.81 3.33
CA PHE A 28 -4.40 -11.70 3.07
C PHE A 28 -2.95 -12.14 3.25
N THR A 29 -2.07 -11.76 2.33
CA THR A 29 -0.63 -12.00 2.44
C THR A 29 0.16 -10.71 2.38
N PRO A 30 1.22 -10.55 3.21
CA PRO A 30 2.12 -9.41 3.11
C PRO A 30 2.72 -9.30 1.71
N PHE A 31 2.65 -8.10 1.14
CA PHE A 31 3.18 -7.82 -0.19
C PHE A 31 4.35 -6.84 -0.12
N MET A 32 4.13 -5.66 0.47
CA MET A 32 5.14 -4.62 0.57
C MET A 32 5.05 -3.89 1.91
N THR A 33 6.18 -3.47 2.46
CA THR A 33 6.23 -2.61 3.64
C THR A 33 6.81 -1.25 3.28
N PHE A 34 6.07 -0.19 3.61
CA PHE A 34 6.48 1.19 3.48
C PHE A 34 7.18 1.63 4.78
N PRO A 35 8.50 1.88 4.75
CA PRO A 35 9.26 2.21 5.95
C PRO A 35 9.00 3.64 6.39
N THR A 36 8.37 3.84 7.55
CA THR A 36 8.20 5.17 8.15
C THR A 36 9.24 5.41 9.24
N LEU A 37 9.23 6.61 9.86
CA LEU A 37 10.11 6.93 10.98
C LEU A 37 9.37 6.93 12.33
N SER A 38 8.04 6.86 12.30
CA SER A 38 7.16 6.83 13.48
C SER A 38 5.89 6.02 13.20
N PRO A 39 5.10 5.68 14.24
CA PRO A 39 3.82 5.01 14.06
C PRO A 39 2.89 5.79 13.13
N VAL A 40 2.23 5.04 12.23
CA VAL A 40 1.26 5.60 11.30
C VAL A 40 -0.12 5.59 11.97
N SER A 41 -0.82 6.72 11.92
CA SER A 41 -2.17 6.86 12.50
C SER A 41 -3.29 6.70 11.48
N ALA A 42 -3.01 7.02 10.21
CA ALA A 42 -3.97 6.93 9.13
C ALA A 42 -3.25 6.63 7.81
N VAL A 43 -3.97 5.95 6.92
CA VAL A 43 -3.52 5.61 5.56
C VAL A 43 -4.61 5.99 4.57
N ALA A 44 -4.20 6.53 3.42
CA ALA A 44 -5.08 6.73 2.27
C ALA A 44 -4.43 6.22 0.98
N LEU A 45 -5.27 5.72 0.07
CA LEU A 45 -4.90 5.38 -1.30
C LEU A 45 -5.61 6.37 -2.22
N THR A 46 -4.85 7.15 -2.99
CA THR A 46 -5.40 8.13 -3.92
C THR A 46 -4.39 8.47 -5.00
N ASP A 47 -4.84 8.83 -6.19
CA ASP A 47 -3.98 9.36 -7.24
C ASP A 47 -3.60 10.79 -6.88
N PHE A 48 -2.48 10.95 -6.15
CA PHE A 48 -2.02 12.23 -5.66
C PHE A 48 -1.16 12.96 -6.70
N THR A 49 -0.55 12.19 -7.61
CA THR A 49 0.30 12.72 -8.69
C THR A 49 -0.43 12.97 -10.01
N ASP A 50 -1.71 12.63 -10.11
CA ASP A 50 -2.56 12.75 -11.31
C ASP A 50 -1.99 11.96 -12.50
N ASP A 51 -1.34 10.82 -12.22
CA ASP A 51 -0.72 9.93 -13.21
C ASP A 51 -1.61 8.73 -13.58
N GLY A 52 -2.80 8.64 -12.97
CA GLY A 52 -3.76 7.57 -13.15
C GLY A 52 -3.53 6.37 -12.24
N LYS A 53 -2.61 6.44 -11.27
CA LYS A 53 -2.27 5.34 -10.36
C LYS A 53 -2.44 5.74 -8.90
N PRO A 54 -2.87 4.82 -8.02
CA PRO A 54 -3.02 5.12 -6.61
C PRO A 54 -1.66 5.21 -5.93
N ASP A 55 -1.38 6.35 -5.30
CA ASP A 55 -0.29 6.60 -4.39
C ASP A 55 -0.69 6.25 -2.94
N VAL A 56 0.29 6.01 -2.07
CA VAL A 56 0.07 5.70 -0.65
C VAL A 56 0.43 6.91 0.21
N LEU A 57 -0.55 7.40 0.97
CA LEU A 57 -0.37 8.50 1.92
C LEU A 57 -0.39 7.96 3.35
N LEU A 58 0.63 8.27 4.13
CA LEU A 58 0.77 7.86 5.53
C LEU A 58 0.86 9.08 6.45
N VAL A 59 0.02 9.12 7.48
CA VAL A 59 0.05 10.19 8.50
C VAL A 59 0.90 9.78 9.68
N GLU A 60 1.97 10.54 9.93
CA GLU A 60 2.95 10.37 11.01
C GLU A 60 2.79 11.49 12.06
N PRO A 61 1.83 11.37 12.99
CA PRO A 61 1.48 12.46 13.90
C PRO A 61 2.59 12.76 14.92
N THR A 62 3.44 11.79 15.26
CA THR A 62 4.58 12.03 16.16
C THR A 62 5.63 12.96 15.55
N LEU A 63 5.68 13.02 14.21
CA LEU A 63 6.62 13.83 13.44
C LEU A 63 5.94 14.99 12.72
N ASP A 64 4.65 15.25 12.98
CA ASP A 64 3.83 16.28 12.35
C ASP A 64 3.95 16.31 10.81
N ARG A 65 3.91 15.14 10.16
CA ARG A 65 4.05 15.05 8.71
C ARG A 65 3.16 14.01 8.05
N VAL A 66 2.96 14.20 6.75
CA VAL A 66 2.39 13.21 5.83
C VAL A 66 3.50 12.75 4.89
N VAL A 67 3.64 11.44 4.71
CA VAL A 67 4.56 10.85 3.73
C VAL A 67 3.77 10.29 2.57
N VAL A 68 4.22 10.59 1.35
CA VAL A 68 3.64 10.07 0.11
C VAL A 68 4.62 9.08 -0.50
N TYR A 69 4.17 7.85 -0.73
CA TYR A 69 4.87 6.86 -1.56
C TYR A 69 4.20 6.84 -2.92
N VAL A 70 4.93 7.33 -3.92
CA VAL A 70 4.44 7.43 -5.29
C VAL A 70 4.46 6.05 -5.95
N ASN A 71 3.35 5.66 -6.56
CA ASN A 71 3.28 4.45 -7.35
C ASN A 71 3.93 4.68 -8.73
N THR A 72 5.22 4.40 -8.83
CA THR A 72 5.94 4.51 -10.11
C THR A 72 5.87 3.24 -10.95
N SER A 73 5.08 2.24 -10.56
CA SER A 73 4.94 1.04 -11.38
C SER A 73 4.32 1.39 -12.73
N GLY A 74 4.53 0.55 -13.75
CA GLY A 74 3.84 0.70 -15.04
C GLY A 74 2.35 0.38 -14.95
N ASP A 75 1.83 0.15 -13.75
CA ASP A 75 0.54 -0.44 -13.49
C ASP A 75 -0.40 0.50 -12.74
N PRO A 76 -1.66 0.66 -13.20
CA PRO A 76 -2.68 1.39 -12.45
C PRO A 76 -3.06 0.74 -11.11
N ASP A 77 -2.63 -0.48 -10.82
CA ASP A 77 -2.92 -1.17 -9.57
C ASP A 77 -1.62 -1.47 -8.78
N LEU A 78 -1.69 -1.38 -7.45
CA LEU A 78 -0.52 -1.56 -6.55
C LEU A 78 -0.08 -3.03 -6.40
N ASP A 79 -0.72 -4.00 -7.06
CA ASP A 79 -0.57 -5.44 -6.83
C ASP A 79 0.14 -6.24 -7.94
N THR A 80 0.45 -5.64 -9.09
CA THR A 80 0.82 -6.44 -10.28
C THR A 80 2.29 -6.87 -10.37
N GLN A 81 3.04 -6.83 -9.28
CA GLN A 81 4.41 -7.34 -9.23
C GLN A 81 4.51 -8.88 -9.03
N LEU A 82 3.41 -9.64 -9.12
CA LEU A 82 3.50 -11.11 -9.12
C LEU A 82 3.90 -11.63 -10.51
N PRO A 83 4.90 -12.53 -10.62
CA PRO A 83 4.94 -13.43 -11.76
C PRO A 83 3.61 -14.19 -11.77
N GLY A 84 2.91 -14.20 -12.90
CA GLY A 84 1.59 -14.80 -13.02
C GLY A 84 1.53 -16.22 -12.44
N PRO A 85 0.34 -16.70 -12.03
CA PRO A 85 0.20 -18.05 -11.47
C PRO A 85 0.83 -19.06 -12.43
N ALA A 86 1.65 -19.96 -11.88
CA ALA A 86 2.25 -21.03 -12.66
C ALA A 86 1.16 -21.76 -13.49
N PRO A 87 1.42 -22.05 -14.78
CA PRO A 87 0.46 -22.78 -15.60
C PRO A 87 0.14 -24.13 -14.93
N ARG A 88 -1.14 -24.52 -15.00
CA ARG A 88 -1.63 -25.80 -14.49
C ARG A 88 -0.95 -26.99 -15.17
#